data_AF-A0A950KF01-F1
#
_entry.id   AF-A0A950KF01-F1
#
_cell.length_a   1.000
_cell.length_b   1.000
_cell.length_c   1.000
_cell.angle_alpha   90.00
_cell.angle_beta   90.00
_cell.angle_gamma   90.00
#
_symmetry.space_group_name_H-M   'P 1'
#
loop_
_entity.id
_entity.type
_entity.pdbx_description
1 polymer ?
#
loop_
_entity_poly.entity_id
_entity_poly.type
_entity_poly.pdbx_seq_one_letter_code
_entity_poly.pdbx_strand_id
1 'polypeptide(L)'
;MYDKLARLLTGTTNALAAALLLAAVLSNAVAIVFRYGVGQPLIWTEEVQRYLMIWVAFLGSAACLGRGEHMAVDLAGELLPRAVRRILRLVLLLLTGVFCGVLVWKGIPLALGNRSQLSPATRIPMSYPYLAVGVGGLLMLCAAALRLAQDWLDGSRPRDPPQ
;
A
#
# COMPACT_ATOMS: atom_id res chain seq x y z
N MET A 1 10.46 -13.07 -16.80
CA MET A 1 9.13 -12.46 -17.04
C MET A 1 8.56 -11.87 -15.74
N TYR A 2 8.46 -12.65 -14.66
CA TYR A 2 7.98 -12.20 -13.35
C TYR A 2 8.74 -11.01 -12.77
N ASP A 3 10.07 -10.95 -12.89
CA ASP A 3 10.86 -9.80 -12.41
C ASP A 3 10.55 -8.50 -13.13
N LYS A 4 10.16 -8.57 -14.40
CA LYS A 4 9.73 -7.39 -15.16
C LYS A 4 8.37 -6.92 -14.67
N LEU A 5 7.47 -7.87 -14.39
CA LEU A 5 6.11 -7.62 -13.89
C LEU A 5 6.13 -7.04 -12.46
N ALA A 6 6.93 -7.61 -11.57
CA ALA A 6 7.12 -7.12 -10.20
C ALA A 6 7.74 -5.72 -10.17
N ARG A 7 8.77 -5.47 -11.00
CA ARG A 7 9.38 -4.14 -11.14
C ARG A 7 8.39 -3.13 -11.71
N LEU A 8 7.59 -3.52 -12.70
CA LEU A 8 6.60 -2.63 -13.30
C LEU A 8 5.49 -2.29 -12.29
N LEU A 9 4.93 -3.27 -11.61
CA LEU A 9 3.89 -3.07 -10.58
C LEU A 9 4.38 -2.20 -9.43
N THR A 10 5.58 -2.47 -8.91
CA THR A 10 6.16 -1.68 -7.81
C THR A 10 6.51 -0.28 -8.27
N GLY A 11 7.05 -0.14 -9.48
CA GLY A 11 7.42 1.14 -10.08
C GLY A 11 6.21 2.04 -10.32
N THR A 12 5.13 1.51 -10.91
CA THR A 12 3.89 2.26 -11.13
C THR A 12 3.21 2.63 -9.81
N THR A 13 3.16 1.70 -8.85
CA THR A 13 2.59 1.96 -7.52
C THR A 13 3.35 3.05 -6.78
N ASN A 14 4.69 3.01 -6.79
CA ASN A 14 5.55 4.03 -6.21
C ASN A 14 5.35 5.39 -6.87
N ALA A 15 5.33 5.45 -8.20
CA ALA A 15 5.14 6.68 -8.95
C ALA A 15 3.78 7.32 -8.64
N LEU A 16 2.72 6.51 -8.59
CA LEU A 16 1.38 6.96 -8.23
C LEU A 16 1.32 7.46 -6.78
N ALA A 17 1.89 6.70 -5.82
CA ALA A 17 1.95 7.11 -4.43
C ALA A 17 2.72 8.44 -4.25
N ALA A 18 3.85 8.59 -4.94
CA ALA A 18 4.64 9.82 -4.91
C ALA A 18 3.88 11.01 -5.50
N ALA A 19 3.17 10.83 -6.61
CA ALA A 19 2.36 11.88 -7.22
C ALA A 19 1.20 12.32 -6.29
N LEU A 20 0.52 11.37 -5.66
CA LEU A 20 -0.56 11.67 -4.71
C LEU A 20 -0.05 12.33 -3.43
N LEU A 21 1.12 11.90 -2.93
CA LEU A 21 1.78 12.53 -1.80
C LEU A 21 2.17 13.98 -2.11
N LEU A 22 2.75 14.22 -3.30
CA LEU A 22 3.06 15.57 -3.76
C LEU A 22 1.81 16.44 -3.84
N ALA A 23 0.71 15.91 -4.38
CA ALA A 23 -0.57 16.60 -4.42
C ALA A 23 -1.10 16.93 -3.01
N ALA A 24 -0.95 16.02 -2.04
CA ALA A 24 -1.34 16.26 -0.66
C ALA A 24 -0.50 17.36 0.01
N VAL A 25 0.82 17.38 -0.24
CA VAL A 25 1.73 18.43 0.26
C VAL A 25 1.37 19.78 -0.35
N LEU A 26 1.13 19.85 -1.66
CA LEU A 26 0.72 21.08 -2.33
C LEU A 26 -0.63 21.58 -1.82
N SER A 27 -1.60 20.68 -1.62
CA SER A 27 -2.91 21.03 -1.05
C SER A 27 -2.77 21.62 0.37
N ASN A 28 -1.91 21.03 1.21
CA ASN A 28 -1.62 21.56 2.53
C ASN A 28 -0.91 22.92 2.48
N ALA A 29 0.02 23.12 1.54
CA ALA A 29 0.68 24.41 1.35
C ALA A 29 -0.31 25.52 1.00
N VAL A 30 -1.26 25.23 0.09
CA VAL A 30 -2.36 26.16 -0.25
C VAL A 30 -3.22 26.44 0.99
N ALA A 31 -3.57 25.42 1.77
CA ALA A 31 -4.36 25.59 3.00
C ALA A 31 -3.68 26.53 4.00
N ILE A 32 -2.37 26.40 4.19
CA ILE A 32 -1.56 27.24 5.08
C ILE A 32 -1.55 28.69 4.57
N VAL A 33 -1.31 28.91 3.28
CA VAL A 33 -1.30 30.27 2.68
C VAL A 33 -2.66 30.96 2.87
N PHE A 34 -3.76 30.25 2.64
CA PHE A 34 -5.10 30.82 2.82
C PHE A 34 -5.45 31.07 4.28
N ARG A 35 -5.07 30.16 5.18
CA ARG A 35 -5.34 30.29 6.62
C ARG A 35 -4.58 31.45 7.25
N TYR A 36 -3.28 31.57 6.95
CA TYR A 36 -2.41 32.55 7.63
C TYR A 36 -2.15 33.82 6.80
N GLY A 37 -2.18 33.74 5.47
CA GLY A 37 -1.96 34.88 4.60
C GLY A 37 -3.25 35.63 4.26
N VAL A 38 -4.32 34.91 3.92
CA VAL A 38 -5.61 35.50 3.50
C VAL A 38 -6.61 35.62 4.66
N GLY A 39 -6.41 34.85 5.74
CA GLY A 39 -7.33 34.80 6.88
C GLY A 39 -8.64 34.07 6.60
N GLN A 40 -8.73 33.31 5.50
CA GLN A 40 -9.92 32.58 5.07
C GLN A 40 -9.57 31.09 4.93
N PRO A 41 -9.81 30.25 5.96
CA PRO A 41 -9.42 28.85 5.93
C PRO A 41 -10.28 28.05 4.93
N LEU A 42 -9.62 27.31 4.03
CA LEU A 42 -10.27 26.43 3.05
C LEU A 42 -10.62 25.09 3.71
N ILE A 43 -11.89 24.87 4.06
CA ILE A 43 -12.33 23.64 4.77
C ILE A 43 -12.16 22.38 3.91
N TRP A 44 -12.26 22.52 2.59
CA TRP A 44 -12.21 21.39 1.65
C TRP A 44 -10.81 20.76 1.54
N THR A 45 -9.73 21.51 1.82
CA THR A 45 -8.35 21.01 1.68
C THR A 45 -8.05 19.92 2.71
N GLU A 46 -8.60 20.02 3.93
CA GLU A 46 -8.44 19.01 4.98
C GLU A 46 -9.05 17.66 4.56
N GLU A 47 -10.21 17.69 3.90
CA GLU A 47 -10.83 16.49 3.35
C GLU A 47 -10.02 15.87 2.21
N VAL A 48 -9.58 16.70 1.25
CA VAL A 48 -8.77 16.23 0.11
C VAL A 48 -7.47 15.60 0.60
N GLN A 49 -6.76 16.28 1.51
CA GLN A 49 -5.52 15.77 2.07
C GLN A 49 -5.74 14.42 2.76
N ARG A 50 -6.81 14.27 3.55
CA ARG A 50 -7.16 12.99 4.19
C ARG A 50 -7.38 11.89 3.16
N TYR A 51 -8.12 12.15 2.09
CA TYR A 51 -8.40 11.13 1.07
C TYR A 51 -7.17 10.75 0.26
N LEU A 52 -6.32 11.73 -0.09
CA LEU A 52 -5.04 11.46 -0.73
C LEU A 52 -4.13 10.61 0.17
N MET A 53 -4.08 10.92 1.47
CA MET A 53 -3.27 10.16 2.41
C MET A 53 -3.73 8.71 2.58
N ILE A 54 -5.03 8.44 2.52
CA ILE A 54 -5.57 7.07 2.52
C ILE A 54 -5.01 6.31 1.31
N TRP A 55 -5.07 6.90 0.11
CA TRP A 55 -4.49 6.28 -1.09
C TRP A 55 -2.99 6.06 -0.98
N VAL A 56 -2.24 7.06 -0.52
CA VAL A 56 -0.78 6.96 -0.33
C VAL A 56 -0.43 5.84 0.65
N ALA A 57 -1.17 5.71 1.76
CA ALA A 57 -0.92 4.66 2.76
C ALA A 57 -1.08 3.26 2.15
N PHE A 58 -2.15 3.02 1.38
CA PHE A 58 -2.40 1.72 0.76
C PHE A 58 -1.44 1.40 -0.39
N LEU A 59 -1.16 2.37 -1.27
CA LEU A 59 -0.19 2.19 -2.36
C LEU A 59 1.23 2.00 -1.81
N GLY A 60 1.60 2.79 -0.79
CA GLY A 60 2.87 2.63 -0.08
C GLY A 60 3.00 1.25 0.55
N SER A 61 1.94 0.75 1.19
CA SER A 61 1.91 -0.60 1.77
C SER A 61 2.13 -1.69 0.70
N ALA A 62 1.49 -1.58 -0.47
CA ALA A 62 1.71 -2.50 -1.59
C ALA A 62 3.16 -2.46 -2.09
N ALA A 63 3.76 -1.28 -2.17
CA ALA A 63 5.14 -1.13 -2.60
C ALA A 63 6.16 -1.68 -1.58
N CYS A 64 5.93 -1.48 -0.28
CA CYS A 64 6.76 -2.05 0.79
C CYS A 64 6.71 -3.58 0.75
N LEU A 65 5.51 -4.14 0.55
CA LEU A 65 5.31 -5.58 0.46
C LEU A 65 6.01 -6.19 -0.76
N GLY A 66 5.99 -5.51 -1.91
CA GLY A 66 6.72 -5.93 -3.11
C GLY A 66 8.24 -5.94 -2.93
N ARG A 67 8.79 -5.01 -2.14
CA ARG A 67 10.22 -5.01 -1.76
C ARG A 67 10.56 -6.10 -0.74
N GLY A 68 9.56 -6.78 -0.18
CA GLY A 68 9.76 -7.81 0.83
C GLY A 68 10.29 -7.23 2.13
N GLU A 69 10.03 -5.95 2.39
CA GLU A 69 10.43 -5.27 3.62
C GLU A 69 9.50 -5.66 4.78
N HIS A 70 9.37 -6.95 5.05
CA HIS A 70 9.17 -7.42 6.42
C HIS A 70 10.50 -7.29 7.19
N MET A 71 11.19 -6.15 7.05
CA MET A 71 12.51 -5.86 7.62
C MET A 71 12.54 -6.15 9.12
N ALA A 72 11.43 -5.94 9.83
CA ALA A 72 11.31 -6.24 11.25
C ALA A 72 11.55 -7.73 11.59
N VAL A 73 11.18 -8.63 10.70
CA VAL A 73 11.29 -10.08 10.92
C VAL A 73 12.63 -10.61 10.40
N ASP A 74 13.19 -9.98 9.38
CA ASP A 74 14.55 -10.28 8.97
C ASP A 74 15.56 -9.84 10.06
N LEU A 75 15.41 -8.65 10.68
CA LEU A 75 16.24 -8.22 11.82
C LEU A 75 16.08 -9.12 13.05
N ALA A 76 14.84 -9.45 13.45
CA ALA A 76 14.61 -10.36 14.58
C ALA A 76 15.00 -11.82 14.27
N GLY A 77 14.96 -12.20 12.99
CA GLY A 77 15.24 -13.54 12.48
C GLY A 77 16.72 -13.89 12.39
N GLU A 78 17.62 -12.92 12.50
CA GLU A 78 19.07 -13.17 12.56
C GLU A 78 19.50 -13.86 13.85
N LEU A 79 18.73 -13.69 14.93
CA LEU A 79 18.97 -14.32 16.24
C LEU A 79 18.30 -15.70 16.37
N LEU A 80 17.46 -16.10 15.41
CA LEU A 80 16.62 -17.29 15.49
C LEU A 80 17.17 -18.46 14.66
N PRO A 81 16.99 -19.71 15.12
CA PRO A 81 17.31 -20.89 14.32
C PRO A 81 16.58 -20.91 12.97
N ARG A 82 17.25 -21.42 11.92
CA ARG A 82 16.75 -21.43 10.53
C ARG A 82 15.33 -22.00 10.38
N ALA A 83 14.98 -23.02 11.17
CA ALA A 83 13.66 -23.65 11.15
C ALA A 83 12.55 -22.70 11.65
N VAL A 84 12.81 -21.99 12.75
CA VAL A 84 11.86 -21.03 13.35
C VAL A 84 11.63 -19.85 12.41
N ARG A 85 12.71 -19.33 11.80
CA ARG A 85 12.62 -18.25 10.80
C ARG A 85 11.73 -18.62 9.61
N ARG A 86 11.83 -19.87 9.11
CA ARG A 86 11.01 -20.34 7.99
C ARG A 86 9.53 -20.42 8.37
N ILE A 87 9.21 -20.94 9.56
CA ILE A 87 7.84 -21.00 10.06
C ILE A 87 7.27 -19.59 10.24
N LEU A 88 8.02 -18.69 10.88
CA LEU A 88 7.60 -17.32 11.12
C LEU A 88 7.29 -16.58 9.80
N ARG A 89 8.15 -16.75 8.78
CA ARG A 89 7.93 -16.18 7.44
C ARG A 89 6.65 -16.70 6.80
N LEU A 90 6.36 -18.01 6.90
CA LEU A 90 5.13 -18.60 6.38
C LEU A 90 3.89 -18.07 7.11
N VAL A 91 3.94 -17.94 8.43
CA VAL A 91 2.84 -17.41 9.23
C VAL A 91 2.54 -15.97 8.85
N LEU A 92 3.55 -15.11 8.75
CA LEU A 92 3.39 -13.70 8.38
C LEU A 92 2.82 -13.53 6.98
N LEU A 93 3.30 -14.34 6.04
CA LEU A 93 2.80 -14.36 4.68
C LEU A 93 1.31 -14.74 4.65
N LEU A 94 0.93 -15.78 5.39
CA LEU A 94 -0.47 -16.23 5.48
C LEU A 94 -1.35 -15.16 6.12
N LEU A 95 -0.90 -14.55 7.24
CA LEU A 95 -1.61 -13.45 7.90
C LEU A 95 -1.77 -12.25 6.97
N THR A 96 -0.72 -11.87 6.24
CA THR A 96 -0.76 -10.77 5.27
C THR A 96 -1.71 -11.08 4.13
N GLY A 97 -1.69 -12.31 3.61
CA GLY A 97 -2.61 -12.76 2.55
C GLY A 97 -4.06 -12.73 3.01
N VAL A 98 -4.37 -13.24 4.21
CA VAL A 98 -5.72 -13.20 4.79
C VAL A 98 -6.17 -11.75 4.99
N PHE A 99 -5.32 -10.91 5.59
CA PHE A 99 -5.63 -9.50 5.81
C PHE A 99 -5.95 -8.78 4.50
N CYS A 100 -5.09 -8.91 3.50
CA CYS A 100 -5.32 -8.26 2.20
C CYS A 100 -6.55 -8.85 1.49
N GLY A 101 -6.82 -10.15 1.63
CA GLY A 101 -8.04 -10.79 1.15
C GLY A 101 -9.30 -10.18 1.77
N VAL A 102 -9.29 -9.92 3.08
CA VAL A 102 -10.39 -9.23 3.77
C VAL A 102 -10.55 -7.80 3.27
N LEU A 103 -9.45 -7.06 3.06
CA LEU A 103 -9.50 -5.70 2.52
C LEU A 103 -10.16 -5.65 1.13
N VAL A 104 -9.87 -6.61 0.25
CA VAL A 104 -10.52 -6.70 -1.07
C VAL A 104 -11.99 -7.09 -0.93
N TRP A 105 -12.27 -8.15 -0.16
CA TRP A 105 -13.61 -8.72 -0.02
C TRP A 105 -14.60 -7.75 0.63
N LYS A 106 -14.15 -6.96 1.63
CA LYS A 106 -14.99 -5.96 2.29
C LYS A 106 -14.86 -4.56 1.69
N GLY A 107 -13.67 -4.18 1.24
CA GLY A 107 -13.39 -2.83 0.76
C GLY A 107 -14.08 -2.50 -0.56
N ILE A 108 -14.09 -3.41 -1.53
CA ILE A 108 -14.73 -3.16 -2.83
C ILE A 108 -16.25 -2.96 -2.67
N PRO A 109 -17.00 -3.86 -2.02
CA PRO A 109 -18.44 -3.65 -1.80
C PRO A 109 -18.74 -2.40 -0.97
N LEU A 110 -17.94 -2.12 0.06
CA LEU A 110 -18.10 -0.91 0.88
C LEU A 110 -17.98 0.36 0.02
N ALA A 111 -17.01 0.39 -0.88
CA ALA A 111 -16.81 1.53 -1.77
C ALA A 111 -17.95 1.67 -2.79
N LEU A 112 -18.43 0.55 -3.34
CA LEU A 112 -19.54 0.55 -4.29
C LEU A 112 -20.88 0.93 -3.64
N GLY A 113 -21.11 0.52 -2.39
CA GLY A 113 -22.32 0.83 -1.64
C GLY A 113 -22.44 2.31 -1.24
N ASN A 114 -21.32 3.00 -1.07
CA ASN A 114 -21.28 4.41 -0.64
C ASN A 114 -21.18 5.41 -1.81
N ARG A 115 -21.65 5.04 -3.01
CA ARG A 115 -21.64 5.94 -4.18
C ARG A 115 -22.58 7.14 -4.03
N SER A 116 -23.68 6.99 -3.31
CA SER A 116 -24.67 8.05 -3.08
C SER A 116 -24.32 8.95 -1.88
N GLN A 117 -23.37 8.54 -1.03
CA GLN A 117 -22.93 9.32 0.12
C GLN A 117 -21.86 10.32 -0.33
N LEU A 118 -22.14 11.61 -0.21
CA LEU A 118 -21.22 12.68 -0.55
C LEU A 118 -20.49 13.19 0.69
N SER A 119 -19.25 13.63 0.51
CA SER A 119 -18.49 14.29 1.56
C SER A 119 -19.08 15.66 1.95
N PRO A 120 -18.98 16.05 3.23
CA PRO A 120 -19.53 17.32 3.71
C PRO A 120 -18.98 18.57 3.02
N ALA A 121 -17.66 18.69 2.87
CA ALA A 121 -17.07 19.92 2.32
C ALA A 121 -16.91 19.85 0.80
N THR A 122 -16.34 18.76 0.29
CA THR A 122 -15.98 18.62 -1.14
C THR A 122 -17.09 18.06 -2.02
N ARG A 123 -18.16 17.52 -1.43
CA ARG A 123 -19.29 16.88 -2.12
C ARG A 123 -18.85 15.77 -3.08
N ILE A 124 -17.70 15.13 -2.82
CA ILE A 124 -17.24 13.98 -3.60
C ILE A 124 -17.86 12.69 -3.05
N PRO A 125 -18.18 11.71 -3.91
CA PRO A 125 -18.63 10.40 -3.45
C PRO A 125 -17.60 9.73 -2.52
N MET A 126 -18.06 9.26 -1.37
CA MET A 126 -17.24 8.50 -0.40
C MET A 126 -16.74 7.16 -0.96
N SER A 127 -17.28 6.72 -2.10
CA SER A 127 -16.73 5.62 -2.88
C SER A 127 -15.25 5.81 -3.23
N TYR A 128 -14.79 7.04 -3.49
CA TYR A 128 -13.40 7.30 -3.89
C TYR A 128 -12.36 6.96 -2.79
N PRO A 129 -12.48 7.49 -1.56
CA PRO A 129 -11.57 7.10 -0.49
C PRO A 129 -11.72 5.64 -0.07
N TYR A 130 -12.93 5.07 -0.11
CA TYR A 130 -13.12 3.65 0.22
C TYR A 130 -12.56 2.69 -0.84
N LEU A 131 -12.52 3.09 -2.11
CA LEU A 131 -11.88 2.29 -3.17
C LEU A 131 -10.39 2.09 -2.91
N ALA A 132 -9.72 3.03 -2.24
CA ALA A 132 -8.31 2.89 -1.85
C ALA A 132 -8.06 1.62 -1.04
N VAL A 133 -9.01 1.24 -0.18
CA VAL A 133 -8.92 0.03 0.66
C VAL A 133 -8.92 -1.23 -0.21
N GLY A 134 -9.89 -1.34 -1.12
CA GLY A 134 -10.04 -2.51 -1.98
C GLY A 134 -8.93 -2.61 -3.02
N VAL A 135 -8.62 -1.51 -3.71
CA VAL A 135 -7.55 -1.45 -4.72
C VAL A 135 -6.18 -1.65 -4.08
N GLY A 136 -5.94 -1.02 -2.92
CA GLY A 136 -4.74 -1.21 -2.12
C GLY A 136 -4.53 -2.66 -1.73
N GLY A 137 -5.56 -3.28 -1.14
CA GLY A 137 -5.53 -4.70 -0.77
C GLY A 137 -5.25 -5.62 -1.96
N LEU A 138 -5.82 -5.32 -3.13
CA LEU A 138 -5.58 -6.10 -4.35
C LEU A 138 -4.13 -5.96 -4.82
N LEU A 139 -3.59 -4.74 -4.84
CA LEU A 139 -2.19 -4.49 -5.20
C LEU A 139 -1.23 -5.15 -4.22
N MET A 140 -1.52 -5.14 -2.93
CA MET A 140 -0.76 -5.85 -1.90
C MET A 140 -0.80 -7.36 -2.14
N LEU A 141 -1.95 -7.96 -2.45
CA LEU A 141 -2.05 -9.38 -2.80
C LEU A 141 -1.21 -9.72 -4.03
N CYS A 142 -1.29 -8.91 -5.09
CA CYS A 142 -0.49 -9.11 -6.29
C CYS A 142 1.01 -9.02 -6.00
N ALA A 143 1.43 -8.04 -5.20
CA ALA A 143 2.82 -7.87 -4.79
C ALA A 143 3.32 -9.07 -3.96
N ALA A 144 2.53 -9.55 -3.00
CA ALA A 144 2.85 -10.71 -2.19
C ALA A 144 2.94 -11.99 -3.03
N ALA A 145 1.99 -12.21 -3.95
CA ALA A 145 1.97 -13.37 -4.83
C ALA A 145 3.18 -13.39 -5.79
N LEU A 146 3.53 -12.25 -6.38
CA LEU A 146 4.70 -12.12 -7.23
C LEU A 146 5.99 -12.37 -6.45
N ARG A 147 6.08 -11.87 -5.21
CA ARG A 147 7.24 -12.10 -4.36
C ARG A 147 7.40 -13.57 -3.98
N LEU A 148 6.29 -14.25 -3.67
CA LEU A 148 6.32 -15.69 -3.44
C LEU A 148 6.82 -16.45 -4.66
N ALA A 149 6.29 -16.14 -5.84
CA ALA A 149 6.72 -16.79 -7.07
C ALA A 149 8.24 -16.62 -7.31
N GLN A 150 8.79 -15.45 -6.99
CA GLN A 150 10.24 -15.20 -7.05
C GLN A 150 11.01 -16.04 -6.03
N ASP A 151 10.62 -16.03 -4.76
CA ASP A 151 11.26 -16.80 -3.69
C ASP A 151 11.29 -18.31 -3.99
N TRP A 152 10.20 -18.86 -4.56
CA TRP A 152 10.14 -20.27 -4.97
C TRP A 152 11.11 -20.59 -6.12
N LEU A 153 11.24 -19.69 -7.11
CA LEU A 153 12.14 -19.88 -8.25
C LEU A 153 13.62 -19.69 -7.88
N ASP A 154 13.93 -18.73 -7.02
CA ASP A 154 15.30 -18.52 -6.52
C ASP A 154 15.73 -19.64 -5.56
N GLY A 155 14.79 -20.22 -4.81
CA GLY A 155 15.03 -21.41 -3.99
C GLY A 155 15.37 -22.67 -4.79
N SER A 156 15.01 -22.71 -6.08
CA SER A 156 15.37 -23.79 -7.02
C SER A 156 16.68 -23.57 -7.77
N ARG A 157 17.36 -22.43 -7.61
CA ARG A 157 18.72 -22.25 -8.14
C ARG A 157 19.73 -22.94 -7.20
N PRO A 158 20.64 -23.78 -7.70
CA PRO A 158 21.72 -24.33 -6.87
C PRO A 158 22.46 -23.15 -6.22
N ARG A 159 22.58 -23.16 -4.89
CA ARG A 159 23.51 -22.24 -4.22
C ARG A 159 24.91 -22.68 -4.62
N ASP A 160 25.57 -21.89 -5.47
CA ASP A 160 26.99 -22.10 -5.72
C ASP A 160 27.72 -22.05 -4.36
N PRO A 161 28.60 -23.02 -4.08
CA PRO A 161 29.34 -23.03 -2.84
C PRO A 161 30.15 -21.74 -2.71
N PRO A 162 30.26 -21.17 -1.49
CA PRO A 162 31.16 -20.05 -1.27
C PRO A 162 32.57 -20.48 -1.69
N GLN A 163 33.22 -19.64 -2.52
CA GLN A 163 34.61 -19.79 -2.93
C GLN A 163 35.55 -19.69 -1.72
#